data_AF-A0A2N2VEA9-F1
#
_entry.id   AF-A0A2N2VEA9-F1
#
_cell.length_a   1.000
_cell.length_b   1.000
_cell.length_c   1.000
_cell.angle_alpha   90.00
_cell.angle_beta   90.00
_cell.angle_gamma   90.00
#
_symmetry.space_group_name_H-M   'P 1'
#
loop_
_entity.id
_entity.type
_entity.pdbx_description
1 polymer ?
#
loop_
_entity_poly.entity_id
_entity_poly.type
_entity_poly.pdbx_seq_one_letter_code
_entity_poly.pdbx_strand_id
1 'polypeptide(L)'
;MAEIAIWGVIATLGLATFATRLSFLALLGEGELPLWLRRVLHYVPPAILAAIIAPQLLSGAAGLDATFDGPRCAAALAGFAIAYFTRSTFATIAVGMAVLWGLTLL
;
A
#
# COMPACT_ATOMS: atom_id res chain seq x y z
N MET A 1 29.74 4.00 -17.74
CA MET A 1 29.47 5.18 -16.88
C MET A 1 28.11 5.11 -16.21
N ALA A 2 27.02 4.76 -16.91
CA ALA A 2 25.69 4.63 -16.31
C ALA A 2 25.61 3.59 -15.17
N GLU A 3 26.32 2.47 -15.29
CA GLU A 3 26.31 1.42 -14.25
C GLU A 3 26.86 1.91 -12.90
N ILE A 4 28.01 2.58 -12.90
CA ILE A 4 28.61 3.17 -11.69
C ILE A 4 27.68 4.24 -11.09
N ALA A 5 27.00 5.03 -11.94
CA ALA A 5 26.03 6.02 -11.48
C ALA A 5 24.80 5.36 -10.82
N ILE A 6 24.28 4.26 -11.37
CA ILE A 6 23.16 3.51 -10.79
C ILE A 6 23.56 2.95 -9.41
N TRP A 7 24.74 2.32 -9.30
CA TRP A 7 25.24 1.83 -8.02
C TRP A 7 25.44 2.96 -7.00
N GLY A 8 25.96 4.11 -7.43
CA GLY A 8 26.09 5.29 -6.59
C GLY A 8 24.75 5.83 -6.10
N VAL A 9 23.73 5.87 -6.97
CA VAL A 9 22.37 6.30 -6.61
C VAL A 9 21.74 5.32 -5.63
N ILE A 10 21.83 4.01 -5.87
CA ILE A 10 21.31 2.97 -4.97
C ILE A 10 21.97 3.07 -3.59
N ALA A 11 23.30 3.18 -3.54
CA ALA A 11 24.03 3.32 -2.30
C ALA A 11 23.60 4.59 -1.55
N THR A 12 23.50 5.72 -2.24
CA THR A 12 23.09 7.00 -1.64
C THR A 12 21.66 6.96 -1.12
N LEU A 13 20.72 6.41 -1.89
CA LEU A 13 19.32 6.24 -1.47
C LEU A 13 19.19 5.28 -0.29
N GLY A 14 19.91 4.15 -0.32
CA GLY A 14 19.95 3.20 0.77
C GLY A 14 20.46 3.84 2.06
N LEU A 15 21.55 4.59 1.97
CA LEU A 15 22.16 5.28 3.10
C LEU A 15 21.28 6.42 3.63
N ALA A 16 20.64 7.20 2.74
CA ALA A 16 19.69 8.24 3.12
C ALA A 16 18.44 7.66 3.81
N THR A 17 17.92 6.54 3.32
CA THR A 17 16.76 5.83 3.91
C THR A 17 17.13 5.26 5.28
N PHE A 18 18.30 4.64 5.40
CA PHE A 18 18.80 4.16 6.68
C PHE A 18 19.03 5.30 7.66
N ALA A 19 19.64 6.40 7.21
CA ALA A 19 19.91 7.57 8.04
C ALA A 19 18.62 8.22 8.56
N THR A 20 17.58 8.35 7.73
CA THR A 20 16.27 8.84 8.21
C THR A 20 15.67 7.89 9.24
N ARG A 21 15.68 6.58 8.99
CA ARG A 21 15.13 5.58 9.92
C ARG A 21 15.89 5.50 11.24
N LEU A 22 17.23 5.53 11.18
CA LEU A 22 18.12 5.57 12.33
C LEU A 22 18.03 6.91 13.07
N SER A 23 17.82 8.02 12.37
CA SER A 23 17.64 9.32 13.01
C SER A 23 16.42 9.29 13.92
N PHE A 24 15.28 8.74 13.47
CA PHE A 24 14.12 8.54 14.36
C PHE A 24 14.42 7.60 15.53
N LEU A 25 15.16 6.52 15.31
CA LEU A 25 15.48 5.55 16.36
C LEU A 25 16.50 6.10 17.39
N ALA A 26 17.47 6.87 16.92
CA ALA A 26 18.55 7.46 17.72
C ALA A 26 18.12 8.74 18.44
N LEU A 27 17.29 9.59 17.82
CA LEU A 27 16.67 10.74 18.50
C LEU A 27 15.65 10.31 19.55
N LEU A 28 15.00 9.16 19.38
CA LEU A 28 14.02 8.62 20.33
C LEU A 28 14.65 7.72 21.40
N GLY A 29 15.99 7.76 21.54
CA GLY A 29 16.80 6.81 22.29
C GLY A 29 16.21 6.34 23.62
N GLU A 30 16.21 5.02 23.83
CA GLU A 30 15.80 4.21 25.01
C GLU A 30 14.50 4.59 25.77
N GLY A 31 13.84 5.70 25.41
CA GLY A 31 12.58 6.15 25.97
C GLY A 31 11.45 5.36 25.34
N GLU A 32 10.67 4.69 26.18
CA GLU A 32 9.46 4.01 25.75
C GLU A 32 8.60 4.95 24.89
N LEU A 33 8.39 4.58 23.62
CA LEU A 33 7.49 5.29 22.71
C LEU A 33 6.18 5.58 23.45
N PRO A 34 5.73 6.85 23.52
CA PRO A 34 4.52 7.16 24.26
C PRO A 34 3.35 6.38 23.66
N LEU A 35 2.50 5.82 24.52
CA LEU A 35 1.44 4.86 24.14
C LEU A 35 0.56 5.35 22.98
N TRP A 36 0.31 6.65 22.86
CA TRP A 36 -0.46 7.25 21.77
C TRP A 36 0.26 7.08 20.42
N LEU A 37 1.57 7.32 20.36
CA LEU A 37 2.37 7.22 19.13
C LEU A 37 2.49 5.77 18.67
N ARG A 38 2.72 4.83 19.61
CA ARG A 38 2.77 3.40 19.29
C ARG A 38 1.44 2.89 18.73
N ARG A 39 0.32 3.40 19.27
CA ARG A 39 -1.02 3.08 18.77
C ARG A 39 -1.26 3.63 17.37
N VAL A 40 -0.90 4.89 17.10
CA VAL A 40 -1.00 5.51 15.77
C VAL A 40 -0.13 4.76 14.75
N LEU A 41 1.13 4.46 15.09
CA LEU A 41 2.07 3.76 14.19
C LEU A 41 1.58 2.36 13.79
N HIS A 42 0.82 1.67 14.63
CA HIS A 42 0.22 0.37 14.27
C HIS A 42 -0.81 0.50 13.14
N TYR A 43 -1.51 1.63 13.02
CA TYR A 43 -2.49 1.88 11.97
C TYR A 43 -1.88 2.45 10.68
N VAL A 44 -0.63 2.89 10.72
CA VAL A 44 0.04 3.47 9.54
C VAL A 44 0.16 2.47 8.39
N PRO A 45 0.67 1.24 8.56
CA PRO A 45 0.78 0.27 7.46
C PRO A 45 -0.56 -0.03 6.75
N PRO A 46 -1.66 -0.39 7.45
CA PRO A 46 -2.93 -0.63 6.78
C PRO A 46 -3.54 0.64 6.17
N ALA A 47 -3.35 1.82 6.79
CA ALA A 47 -3.82 3.08 6.24
C ALA A 47 -3.12 3.45 4.92
N ILE A 48 -1.80 3.23 4.84
CA ILE A 48 -1.04 3.45 3.60
C ILE A 48 -1.52 2.51 2.49
N LEU A 49 -1.73 1.22 2.78
CA LEU A 49 -2.28 0.28 1.80
C LEU A 49 -3.65 0.73 1.30
N ALA A 50 -4.53 1.17 2.20
CA ALA A 50 -5.83 1.73 1.83
C ALA A 50 -5.68 3.00 0.96
N ALA A 51 -4.75 3.90 1.29
CA ALA A 51 -4.50 5.13 0.53
C ALA A 51 -3.92 4.89 -0.86
N ILE A 52 -3.16 3.80 -1.07
CA ILE A 52 -2.63 3.41 -2.39
C ILE A 52 -3.75 2.78 -3.23
N ILE A 53 -4.61 1.98 -2.61
CA ILE A 53 -5.67 1.23 -3.30
C ILE A 53 -6.88 2.12 -3.63
N ALA A 54 -7.29 3.01 -2.72
CA ALA A 54 -8.45 3.90 -2.88
C ALA A 54 -8.49 4.68 -4.23
N PRO A 55 -7.43 5.37 -4.66
CA PRO A 55 -7.43 6.06 -5.95
C PRO A 55 -7.40 5.11 -7.16
N GLN A 56 -7.05 3.83 -6.98
CA GLN A 56 -7.13 2.84 -8.05
C GLN A 56 -8.55 2.30 -8.24
N LEU A 57 -9.43 2.40 -7.22
CA LEU A 57 -10.84 2.03 -7.34
C LEU A 57 -11.65 3.12 -8.03
N LEU A 58 -11.36 4.38 -7.74
CA LEU A 58 -11.97 5.51 -8.41
C LEU A 58 -11.19 5.74 -9.70
N SER A 59 -11.71 5.32 -10.86
CA SER A 59 -11.15 5.76 -12.15
C SER A 59 -11.41 7.25 -12.33
N GLY A 60 -10.49 8.05 -11.80
CA GLY A 60 -10.47 9.49 -11.93
C GLY A 60 -9.05 9.95 -11.67
N ALA A 61 -8.23 9.99 -12.72
CA ALA A 61 -7.05 10.82 -12.71
C ALA A 61 -7.51 12.25 -12.39
N ALA A 62 -6.83 12.91 -11.44
CA ALA A 62 -7.01 14.30 -11.01
C ALA A 62 -7.96 15.15 -11.90
N GLY A 63 -9.26 15.01 -11.68
CA GLY A 63 -10.31 15.56 -12.54
C GLY A 63 -11.67 15.06 -12.05
N LEU A 64 -12.64 15.96 -11.93
CA LEU A 64 -13.94 15.72 -11.27
C LEU A 64 -14.85 14.71 -11.98
N ASP A 65 -14.40 14.10 -13.08
CA ASP A 65 -15.09 13.02 -13.76
C ASP A 65 -14.71 11.68 -13.12
N ALA A 66 -15.09 11.51 -11.86
CA ALA A 66 -15.00 10.24 -11.15
C ALA A 66 -16.00 9.25 -11.76
N THR A 67 -15.63 8.66 -12.90
CA THR A 67 -16.36 7.52 -13.43
C THR A 67 -16.06 6.36 -12.49
N PHE A 68 -17.10 5.67 -12.01
CA PHE A 68 -16.90 4.44 -11.25
C PHE A 68 -16.32 3.39 -12.20
N ASP A 69 -15.11 2.91 -11.93
CA ASP A 69 -14.58 1.73 -12.62
C ASP A 69 -15.32 0.52 -12.06
N GLY A 70 -16.53 0.29 -12.57
CA GLY A 70 -17.42 -0.81 -12.20
C GLY A 70 -16.68 -2.14 -11.98
N PRO A 71 -15.80 -2.60 -12.90
CA PRO A 71 -15.06 -3.85 -12.72
C PRO A 71 -14.07 -3.84 -11.54
N ARG A 72 -13.34 -2.74 -11.31
CA ARG A 72 -12.37 -2.66 -10.20
C ARG A 72 -13.05 -2.57 -8.85
N CYS A 73 -14.13 -1.78 -8.75
CA CYS A 73 -14.93 -1.69 -7.53
C CYS A 73 -15.58 -3.03 -7.18
N ALA A 74 -16.12 -3.75 -8.19
CA ALA A 74 -16.67 -5.09 -7.99
C ALA A 74 -15.60 -6.10 -7.54
N ALA A 75 -14.41 -6.08 -8.14
CA ALA A 75 -13.29 -6.93 -7.74
C ALA A 75 -12.82 -6.63 -6.31
N ALA A 76 -12.74 -5.35 -5.93
CA ALA A 76 -12.37 -4.95 -4.57
C ALA A 76 -13.41 -5.38 -3.52
N LEU A 77 -14.71 -5.25 -3.81
CA LEU A 77 -15.79 -5.71 -2.94
C LEU A 77 -15.77 -7.25 -2.77
N ALA A 78 -15.59 -7.98 -3.87
CA ALA A 78 -15.49 -9.44 -3.82
C ALA A 78 -14.26 -9.91 -3.01
N GLY A 79 -13.11 -9.27 -3.23
CA GLY A 79 -11.91 -9.51 -2.43
C GLY A 79 -12.14 -9.21 -0.94
N PHE A 80 -12.76 -8.08 -0.62
CA PHE A 80 -13.09 -7.73 0.77
C PHE A 80 -14.02 -8.75 1.44
N ALA A 81 -15.07 -9.19 0.74
CA ALA A 81 -15.99 -10.20 1.25
C ALA A 81 -15.25 -11.50 1.60
N ILE A 82 -14.39 -11.99 0.71
CA ILE A 82 -13.64 -13.23 0.95
C ILE A 82 -12.55 -13.06 1.99
N ALA A 83 -11.88 -11.92 2.04
CA ALA A 83 -10.94 -11.60 3.12
C ALA A 83 -11.65 -11.68 4.49
N TYR A 84 -12.88 -11.17 4.56
CA TYR A 84 -13.69 -11.20 5.78
C TYR A 84 -14.11 -12.62 6.18
N PHE A 85 -14.57 -13.44 5.23
CA PHE A 85 -15.05 -14.80 5.52
C PHE A 85 -13.94 -15.84 5.67
N THR A 86 -12.95 -15.86 4.78
CA THR A 86 -11.93 -16.93 4.71
C THR A 86 -10.70 -16.60 5.56
N ARG A 87 -10.47 -15.32 5.90
CA ARG A 87 -9.22 -14.84 6.57
C ARG A 87 -7.94 -15.34 5.88
N SER A 88 -8.00 -15.68 4.58
CA SER A 88 -6.90 -16.23 3.79
C SER A 88 -6.50 -15.26 2.70
N THR A 89 -5.26 -14.77 2.77
CA THR A 89 -4.70 -13.83 1.79
C THR A 89 -4.71 -14.41 0.37
N PHE A 90 -4.40 -15.70 0.23
CA PHE A 90 -4.40 -16.37 -1.07
C PHE A 90 -5.79 -16.45 -1.69
N ALA A 91 -6.82 -16.76 -0.89
CA ALA A 91 -8.21 -16.80 -1.37
C ALA A 91 -8.69 -15.41 -1.80
N THR A 92 -8.35 -14.37 -1.04
CA THR A 92 -8.66 -12.98 -1.36
C THR A 92 -8.06 -12.56 -2.71
N ILE A 93 -6.78 -12.87 -2.94
CA ILE A 93 -6.10 -12.53 -4.20
C ILE A 93 -6.73 -13.30 -5.36
N ALA A 94 -6.92 -14.61 -5.21
CA ALA A 94 -7.47 -15.47 -6.26
C ALA A 94 -8.84 -14.99 -6.73
N VAL A 95 -9.74 -14.65 -5.81
CA VAL A 95 -11.09 -14.21 -6.19
C VAL A 95 -11.12 -12.77 -6.68
N GLY A 96 -10.35 -11.86 -6.06
CA GLY A 96 -10.21 -10.49 -6.59
C GLY A 96 -9.73 -10.49 -8.03
N MET A 97 -8.73 -11.32 -8.36
CA MET A 97 -8.25 -11.49 -9.73
C MET A 97 -9.29 -12.15 -10.65
N ALA A 98 -9.98 -13.20 -10.19
CA ALA A 98 -11.00 -13.88 -10.97
C ALA A 98 -12.17 -12.94 -11.35
N VAL A 99 -12.61 -12.10 -10.41
CA VAL A 99 -13.68 -11.11 -10.64
C VAL A 99 -13.21 -10.00 -11.55
N LEU A 100 -11.99 -9.47 -11.34
CA LEU A 100 -11.42 -8.44 -12.21
C LEU A 100 -11.31 -8.95 -13.64
N TRP A 101 -10.68 -10.10 -13.86
CA TRP A 101 -10.54 -10.69 -15.19
C TRP A 101 -11.88 -11.06 -15.81
N GLY A 102 -12.79 -11.66 -15.05
CA GLY A 102 -14.13 -12.01 -15.55
C GLY A 102 -14.92 -10.80 -16.04
N LEU A 103 -14.83 -9.66 -15.35
CA LEU A 103 -15.50 -8.41 -15.75
C LEU A 103 -14.72 -7.60 -16.80
N THR A 104 -13.40 -7.79 -16.92
CA THR A 104 -12.58 -7.08 -17.91
C THR A 104 -12.54 -7.79 -19.26
N LEU A 105 -12.67 -9.12 -19.28
CA LEU A 105 -12.72 -9.93 -20.50
C LEU A 105 -14.10 -9.96 -21.18
N LEU A 106 -15.16 -9.54 -20.47
CA LEU A 106 -16.55 -9.54 -20.92
C LEU A 106 -16.95 -8.16 -21.43
#